data_AF-A0A8I1M7W5-F1
#
_entry.id   AF-A0A8I1M7W5-F1
#
_cell.length_a   1.000
_cell.length_b   1.000
_cell.length_c   1.000
_cell.angle_alpha   90.00
_cell.angle_beta   90.00
_cell.angle_gamma   90.00
#
_symmetry.space_group_name_H-M   'P 1'
#
loop_
_entity.id
_entity.type
_entity.pdbx_description
1 polymer ?
#
loop_
_entity_poly.entity_id
_entity_poly.type
_entity_poly.pdbx_seq_one_letter_code
_entity_poly.pdbx_strand_id
1 'polypeptide(L)'
;MTDDDFSFHATREKPVRIKSDEDIQTFNGSWYRGESTNFIPSKKMLQASSAFRRFIIKGYEPPAPFIDKSTVVTAFGSCFAQNISKWLLDNGYNVLGKKLNLNSHIIRFGEGLVNTFAICEQLEWAFENRSLEEGLWFGENKEIVLPDDDVRDATKTLLMKTETLIITVGLSEVWFDKVSGRAFWRTVPAENFDNERHGFRLTTVEENRENLEKIVELRDRYIPDCNIIFTLSPIPLMATFRDINCISANTVSKSILRIALDDLMGEKHDRVYYFPSYELVKEVYPDPFDDDNRHPKKPYIQEIMQLFARAYCEDT
;
A
#
# COMPACT_ATOMS: atom_id res chain seq x y z
N MET A 1 -29.22 -5.08 15.00
CA MET A 1 -28.84 -5.28 16.42
C MET A 1 -28.13 -4.02 16.85
N THR A 2 -28.55 -3.42 17.97
CA THR A 2 -28.09 -2.12 18.46
C THR A 2 -26.81 -2.25 19.29
N ASP A 3 -26.04 -1.16 19.39
CA ASP A 3 -24.70 -1.06 19.99
C ASP A 3 -24.61 -1.30 21.51
N ASP A 4 -25.73 -1.58 22.18
CA ASP A 4 -25.82 -1.66 23.65
C ASP A 4 -25.34 -2.99 24.27
N ASP A 5 -24.89 -3.96 23.48
CA ASP A 5 -24.37 -5.25 23.99
C ASP A 5 -22.86 -5.22 24.35
N PHE A 6 -22.21 -4.04 24.38
CA PHE A 6 -20.75 -3.92 24.50
C PHE A 6 -20.22 -3.21 25.77
N SER A 7 -20.97 -3.20 26.89
CA SER A 7 -20.42 -2.73 28.17
C SER A 7 -19.69 -3.86 28.94
N PHE A 8 -18.38 -3.74 29.11
CA PHE A 8 -17.55 -4.71 29.84
C PHE A 8 -17.38 -4.31 31.31
N HIS A 9 -18.08 -4.99 32.23
CA HIS A 9 -17.76 -4.91 33.66
C HIS A 9 -16.75 -5.98 34.04
N ALA A 10 -15.50 -5.56 34.32
CA ALA A 10 -14.45 -6.42 34.84
C ALA A 10 -14.83 -6.91 36.27
N THR A 11 -15.37 -8.12 36.34
CA THR A 11 -15.53 -8.88 37.58
C THR A 11 -14.67 -10.13 37.50
N ARG A 12 -14.03 -10.47 38.63
CA ARG A 12 -13.09 -11.59 38.79
C ARG A 12 -13.62 -12.89 38.16
N GLU A 13 -12.74 -13.58 37.45
CA GLU A 13 -12.85 -14.99 37.03
C GLU A 13 -13.94 -15.38 36.02
N LYS A 14 -14.32 -14.51 35.07
CA LYS A 14 -15.16 -14.95 33.95
C LYS A 14 -14.34 -15.10 32.65
N PRO A 15 -14.48 -16.22 31.93
CA PRO A 15 -13.86 -16.37 30.62
C PRO A 15 -14.40 -15.30 29.66
N VAL A 16 -13.54 -14.71 28.84
CA VAL A 16 -13.95 -13.74 27.83
C VAL A 16 -14.41 -14.52 26.60
N ARG A 17 -15.67 -14.33 26.19
CA ARG A 17 -16.25 -14.98 25.01
C ARG A 17 -16.43 -13.96 23.90
N ILE A 18 -15.79 -14.23 22.78
CA ILE A 18 -15.98 -13.49 21.55
C ILE A 18 -16.92 -14.29 20.68
N LYS A 19 -18.02 -13.68 20.25
CA LYS A 19 -19.08 -14.33 19.47
C LYS A 19 -19.20 -13.66 18.11
N SER A 20 -19.31 -14.47 17.06
CA SER A 20 -19.82 -14.09 15.74
C SER A 20 -21.07 -14.92 15.43
N ASP A 21 -21.68 -14.70 14.27
CA ASP A 21 -22.81 -15.52 13.81
C ASP A 21 -22.40 -16.99 13.58
N GLU A 22 -21.12 -17.24 13.31
CA GLU A 22 -20.59 -18.56 12.92
C GLU A 22 -19.88 -19.31 14.07
N ASP A 23 -19.49 -18.63 15.15
CA ASP A 23 -18.66 -19.24 16.20
C ASP A 23 -18.61 -18.46 17.52
N ILE A 24 -18.21 -19.14 18.60
CA ILE A 24 -17.88 -18.56 19.90
C ILE A 24 -16.46 -19.02 20.30
N GLN A 25 -15.53 -18.08 20.40
CA GLN A 25 -14.17 -18.32 20.85
C GLN A 25 -13.98 -17.81 22.27
N THR A 26 -13.36 -18.63 23.12
CA THR A 26 -13.18 -18.34 24.55
C THR A 26 -11.71 -18.09 24.86
N PHE A 27 -11.44 -16.98 25.55
CA PHE A 27 -10.11 -16.59 26.02
C PHE A 27 -10.07 -16.51 27.55
N ASN A 28 -8.88 -16.69 28.12
CA ASN A 28 -8.67 -16.50 29.55
C ASN A 28 -8.88 -15.02 29.93
N GLY A 29 -9.79 -14.79 30.88
CA GLY A 29 -10.15 -13.46 31.41
C GLY A 29 -9.38 -13.06 32.68
N SER A 30 -8.35 -13.80 33.07
CA SER A 30 -7.59 -13.54 34.31
C SER A 30 -6.72 -12.28 34.27
N TRP A 31 -6.46 -11.72 33.09
CA TRP A 31 -5.61 -10.55 32.89
C TRP A 31 -6.45 -9.33 32.50
N TYR A 32 -6.13 -8.15 33.03
CA TYR A 32 -6.66 -6.88 32.51
C TYR A 32 -6.11 -6.65 31.10
N ARG A 33 -6.98 -6.26 30.16
CA ARG A 33 -6.62 -6.16 28.73
C ARG A 33 -6.80 -4.76 28.13
N GLY A 34 -7.18 -3.77 28.96
CA GLY A 34 -7.47 -2.40 28.52
C GLY A 34 -8.86 -2.22 27.92
N GLU A 35 -9.24 -0.97 27.65
CA GLU A 35 -10.56 -0.63 27.08
C GLU A 35 -10.65 -0.95 25.58
N SER A 36 -9.52 -0.94 24.87
CA SER A 36 -9.42 -1.18 23.42
C SER A 36 -9.00 -2.61 23.07
N THR A 37 -9.33 -3.62 23.88
CA THR A 37 -8.94 -5.01 23.60
C THR A 37 -9.63 -5.53 22.34
N ASN A 38 -8.84 -6.02 21.38
CA ASN A 38 -9.31 -6.75 20.21
C ASN A 38 -8.73 -8.17 20.23
N PHE A 39 -9.57 -9.16 19.93
CA PHE A 39 -9.18 -10.57 19.96
C PHE A 39 -9.03 -11.11 18.54
N ILE A 40 -8.05 -12.01 18.36
CA ILE A 40 -7.88 -12.74 17.12
C ILE A 40 -9.13 -13.59 16.84
N PRO A 41 -9.69 -13.56 15.61
CA PRO A 41 -10.84 -14.37 15.25
C PRO A 41 -10.48 -15.84 15.07
N SER A 42 -11.46 -16.72 15.25
CA SER A 42 -11.33 -18.11 14.80
C SER A 42 -11.47 -18.19 13.28
N LYS A 43 -11.02 -19.29 12.67
CA LYS A 43 -11.21 -19.52 11.23
C LYS A 43 -12.68 -19.51 10.81
N LYS A 44 -13.60 -19.95 11.68
CA LYS A 44 -15.05 -19.89 11.42
C LYS A 44 -15.58 -18.46 11.51
N MET A 45 -15.09 -17.67 12.47
CA MET A 45 -15.47 -16.25 12.56
C MET A 45 -15.07 -15.46 11.32
N LEU A 46 -13.96 -15.82 10.66
CA LEU A 46 -13.53 -15.20 9.40
C LEU A 46 -14.47 -15.50 8.21
N GLN A 47 -15.35 -16.51 8.32
CA GLN A 47 -16.36 -16.84 7.30
C GLN A 47 -17.65 -16.02 7.47
N ALA A 48 -17.82 -15.32 8.60
CA ALA A 48 -19.01 -14.52 8.86
C ALA A 48 -19.06 -13.28 7.96
N SER A 49 -20.27 -12.85 7.59
CA SER A 49 -20.49 -11.64 6.76
C SER A 49 -19.94 -10.34 7.39
N SER A 50 -19.84 -10.32 8.72
CA SER A 50 -19.29 -9.24 9.54
C SER A 50 -17.78 -9.30 9.73
N ALA A 51 -17.11 -10.36 9.25
CA ALA A 51 -15.70 -10.63 9.53
C ALA A 51 -14.79 -9.48 9.08
N PHE A 52 -15.01 -8.99 7.86
CA PHE A 52 -14.21 -7.90 7.29
C PHE A 52 -14.23 -6.66 8.18
N ARG A 53 -15.43 -6.14 8.47
CA ARG A 53 -15.59 -4.93 9.29
C ARG A 53 -15.06 -5.12 10.71
N ARG A 54 -15.27 -6.29 11.30
CA ARG A 54 -14.98 -6.53 12.72
C ARG A 54 -13.53 -6.88 13.02
N PHE A 55 -12.90 -7.69 12.17
CA PHE A 55 -11.62 -8.33 12.45
C PHE A 55 -10.50 -7.92 11.50
N ILE A 56 -10.82 -7.29 10.37
CA ILE A 56 -9.83 -6.99 9.32
C ILE A 56 -9.61 -5.48 9.20
N ILE A 57 -10.66 -4.71 8.92
CA ILE A 57 -10.54 -3.26 8.69
C ILE A 57 -10.89 -2.40 9.93
N LYS A 58 -11.25 -3.01 11.06
CA LYS A 58 -11.56 -2.27 12.30
C LYS A 58 -10.38 -1.37 12.68
N GLY A 59 -10.65 -0.07 12.85
CA GLY A 59 -9.63 0.95 13.14
C GLY A 59 -9.00 1.59 11.90
N TYR A 60 -9.17 0.99 10.72
CA TYR A 60 -8.70 1.51 9.43
C TYR A 60 -9.85 1.85 8.46
N GLU A 61 -11.09 1.50 8.80
CA GLU A 61 -12.29 1.77 8.00
C GLU A 61 -12.51 3.29 7.87
N PRO A 62 -12.73 3.82 6.65
CA PRO A 62 -13.06 5.23 6.50
C PRO A 62 -14.44 5.53 7.12
N PRO A 63 -14.71 6.78 7.55
CA PRO A 63 -16.02 7.16 8.11
C PRO A 63 -17.20 6.88 7.18
N ALA A 64 -16.96 7.00 5.87
CA ALA A 64 -17.87 6.64 4.79
C ALA A 64 -17.05 6.34 3.53
N PRO A 65 -17.59 5.54 2.59
CA PRO A 65 -17.03 5.45 1.24
C PRO A 65 -16.99 6.82 0.57
N PHE A 66 -16.01 7.04 -0.31
CA PHE A 66 -15.76 8.34 -0.95
C PHE A 66 -15.31 8.23 -2.42
N ILE A 67 -15.37 7.02 -3.00
CA ILE A 67 -15.04 6.77 -4.40
C ILE A 67 -16.33 6.43 -5.14
N ASP A 68 -16.82 7.35 -5.96
CA ASP A 68 -17.92 7.14 -6.90
C ASP A 68 -17.39 6.99 -8.34
N LYS A 69 -18.29 6.83 -9.33
CA LYS A 69 -17.91 6.64 -10.74
C LYS A 69 -17.26 7.89 -11.38
N SER A 70 -17.50 9.07 -10.81
CA SER A 70 -16.92 10.33 -11.24
C SER A 70 -15.57 10.62 -10.58
N THR A 71 -15.36 10.13 -9.36
CA THR A 71 -14.13 10.31 -8.58
C THR A 71 -12.90 9.93 -9.38
N VAL A 72 -11.98 10.88 -9.52
CA VAL A 72 -10.73 10.71 -10.26
C VAL A 72 -9.70 9.97 -9.40
N VAL A 73 -9.47 8.69 -9.69
CA VAL A 73 -8.55 7.83 -8.95
C VAL A 73 -7.20 7.71 -9.68
N THR A 74 -6.11 7.87 -8.95
CA THR A 74 -4.74 7.56 -9.41
C THR A 74 -4.14 6.52 -8.47
N ALA A 75 -3.42 5.53 -9.01
CA ALA A 75 -2.79 4.48 -8.20
C ALA A 75 -1.30 4.34 -8.53
N PHE A 76 -0.47 4.30 -7.49
CA PHE A 76 0.98 4.06 -7.55
C PHE A 76 1.33 2.73 -6.89
N GLY A 77 2.33 2.05 -7.43
CA GLY A 77 2.97 0.94 -6.73
C GLY A 77 3.16 -0.33 -7.54
N SER A 78 3.07 -1.47 -6.83
CA SER A 78 3.39 -2.80 -7.34
C SER A 78 2.36 -3.35 -8.32
N CYS A 79 2.59 -4.57 -8.82
CA CYS A 79 1.58 -5.36 -9.55
C CYS A 79 0.23 -5.45 -8.80
N PHE A 80 0.21 -5.32 -7.47
CA PHE A 80 -1.04 -5.27 -6.71
C PHE A 80 -1.86 -3.98 -6.97
N ALA A 81 -1.22 -2.82 -7.09
CA ALA A 81 -1.90 -1.56 -7.45
C ALA A 81 -2.57 -1.64 -8.84
N GLN A 82 -1.97 -2.40 -9.76
CA GLN A 82 -2.54 -2.66 -11.08
C GLN A 82 -3.82 -3.49 -11.01
N ASN A 83 -3.94 -4.41 -10.03
CA ASN A 83 -5.16 -5.17 -9.80
C ASN A 83 -6.29 -4.27 -9.32
N ILE A 84 -6.02 -3.35 -8.38
CA ILE A 84 -7.00 -2.35 -7.93
C ILE A 84 -7.46 -1.49 -9.11
N SER A 85 -6.51 -0.91 -9.84
CA SER A 85 -6.80 -0.06 -11.00
C SER A 85 -7.60 -0.78 -12.07
N LYS A 86 -7.26 -2.04 -12.36
CA LYS A 86 -7.98 -2.88 -13.32
C LYS A 86 -9.40 -3.15 -12.85
N TRP A 87 -9.58 -3.55 -11.59
CA TRP A 87 -10.90 -3.83 -11.05
C TRP A 87 -11.79 -2.59 -11.07
N LEU A 88 -11.27 -1.43 -10.66
CA LEU A 88 -11.99 -0.15 -10.70
C LEU A 88 -12.44 0.19 -12.13
N LEU A 89 -11.54 0.08 -13.11
CA LEU A 89 -11.88 0.32 -14.52
C LEU A 89 -12.91 -0.67 -15.07
N ASP A 90 -12.74 -1.96 -14.79
CA ASP A 90 -13.65 -3.01 -15.24
C ASP A 90 -15.06 -2.83 -14.63
N ASN A 91 -15.17 -2.11 -13.50
CA ASN A 91 -16.43 -1.74 -12.84
C ASN A 91 -16.87 -0.29 -13.11
N GLY A 92 -16.28 0.41 -14.08
CA GLY A 92 -16.74 1.72 -14.55
C GLY A 92 -16.31 2.93 -13.71
N TYR A 93 -15.37 2.76 -12.77
CA TYR A 93 -14.79 3.88 -12.02
C TYR A 93 -13.78 4.67 -12.88
N ASN A 94 -13.57 5.94 -12.55
CA ASN A 94 -12.70 6.84 -13.28
C ASN A 94 -11.25 6.76 -12.78
N VAL A 95 -10.45 5.87 -13.39
CA VAL A 95 -9.02 5.71 -13.07
C VAL A 95 -8.15 6.38 -14.13
N LEU A 96 -7.29 7.30 -13.70
CA LEU A 96 -6.33 7.99 -14.54
C LEU A 96 -5.19 7.06 -14.99
N GLY A 97 -4.73 7.25 -16.23
CA GLY A 97 -3.53 6.56 -16.76
C GLY A 97 -3.78 5.37 -17.71
N LYS A 98 -5.02 4.84 -17.86
CA LYS A 98 -5.31 3.79 -18.87
C LYS A 98 -6.07 4.25 -20.11
N LYS A 99 -6.76 5.40 -20.07
CA LYS A 99 -7.46 6.00 -21.23
C LYS A 99 -6.64 7.08 -21.97
N LEU A 100 -5.43 7.41 -21.49
CA LEU A 100 -4.57 8.41 -22.12
C LEU A 100 -3.70 7.73 -23.18
N ASN A 101 -4.04 7.95 -24.46
CA ASN A 101 -3.12 7.76 -25.59
C ASN A 101 -2.04 8.86 -25.55
N LEU A 102 -1.17 8.84 -24.54
CA LEU A 102 -0.02 9.73 -24.47
C LEU A 102 1.25 8.89 -24.52
N ASN A 103 2.11 9.22 -25.48
CA ASN A 103 3.45 8.67 -25.72
C ASN A 103 4.44 8.97 -24.58
N SER A 104 4.01 8.87 -23.33
CA SER A 104 4.84 9.12 -22.17
C SER A 104 5.26 7.79 -21.57
N HIS A 105 6.41 7.29 -22.01
CA HIS A 105 7.12 6.14 -21.44
C HIS A 105 7.36 6.28 -19.91
N ILE A 106 7.10 7.46 -19.34
CA ILE A 106 7.27 7.83 -17.93
C ILE A 106 5.94 7.75 -17.14
N ILE A 107 4.78 7.73 -17.81
CA ILE A 107 3.43 7.63 -17.19
C ILE A 107 2.90 6.19 -17.26
N ARG A 108 3.79 5.20 -17.35
CA ARG A 108 3.46 3.86 -16.85
C ARG A 108 3.85 3.85 -15.38
N PHE A 109 2.89 4.25 -14.54
CA PHE A 109 2.90 4.09 -13.08
C PHE A 109 2.92 2.60 -12.64
N GLY A 110 3.70 1.77 -13.34
CA GLY A 110 3.70 0.33 -13.26
C GLY A 110 5.08 -0.26 -13.53
N GLU A 111 5.44 -1.18 -12.63
CA GLU A 111 6.73 -1.89 -12.47
C GLU A 111 7.88 -1.00 -11.94
N GLY A 112 8.57 -1.46 -10.89
CA GLY A 112 9.74 -0.78 -10.32
C GLY A 112 9.48 0.25 -9.19
N LEU A 113 8.43 1.08 -9.27
CA LEU A 113 8.10 2.10 -8.25
C LEU A 113 7.38 1.52 -7.02
N VAL A 114 8.06 0.66 -6.27
CA VAL A 114 7.48 -0.07 -5.11
C VAL A 114 8.10 0.30 -3.77
N ASN A 115 9.05 1.24 -3.77
CA ASN A 115 9.69 1.75 -2.56
C ASN A 115 9.26 3.21 -2.31
N THR A 116 9.29 3.62 -1.04
CA THR A 116 8.81 4.95 -0.61
C THR A 116 9.63 6.10 -1.20
N PHE A 117 10.93 5.91 -1.41
CA PHE A 117 11.85 6.92 -1.93
C PHE A 117 11.45 7.35 -3.33
N ALA A 118 11.23 6.39 -4.23
CA ALA A 118 10.89 6.66 -5.61
C ALA A 118 9.52 7.36 -5.75
N ILE A 119 8.55 6.95 -4.91
CA ILE A 119 7.21 7.57 -4.90
C ILE A 119 7.29 9.00 -4.37
N CYS A 120 8.01 9.23 -3.27
CA CYS A 120 8.21 10.56 -2.69
C CYS A 120 8.91 11.50 -3.68
N GLU A 121 10.03 11.07 -4.25
CA GLU A 121 10.80 11.87 -5.21
C GLU A 121 9.99 12.18 -6.48
N GLN A 122 9.12 11.27 -6.93
CA GLN A 122 8.23 11.52 -8.07
C GLN A 122 7.22 12.63 -7.77
N LEU A 123 6.65 12.65 -6.56
CA LEU A 123 5.74 13.72 -6.14
C LEU A 123 6.48 15.05 -5.96
N GLU A 124 7.67 15.05 -5.38
CA GLU A 124 8.50 16.27 -5.26
C GLU A 124 8.89 16.83 -6.63
N TRP A 125 9.26 15.96 -7.56
CA TRP A 125 9.52 16.36 -8.95
C TRP A 125 8.29 16.98 -9.61
N ALA A 126 7.15 16.30 -9.52
CA ALA A 126 5.93 16.76 -10.18
C ALA A 126 5.39 18.05 -9.56
N PHE A 127 5.34 18.17 -8.23
CA PHE A 127 4.76 19.33 -7.57
C PHE A 127 5.72 20.50 -7.41
N GLU A 128 6.94 20.21 -6.94
CA GLU A 128 7.90 21.22 -6.48
C GLU A 128 9.01 21.51 -7.50
N ASN A 129 9.02 20.80 -8.63
CA ASN A 129 10.10 20.86 -9.61
C ASN A 129 11.47 20.54 -8.99
N ARG A 130 11.52 19.56 -8.07
CA ARG A 130 12.79 19.07 -7.53
C ARG A 130 13.60 18.45 -8.67
N SER A 131 14.82 18.96 -8.88
CA SER A 131 15.69 18.49 -9.96
C SER A 131 15.94 16.99 -9.85
N LEU A 132 15.77 16.33 -10.98
CA LEU A 132 16.16 14.94 -11.14
C LEU A 132 17.65 14.91 -11.48
N GLU A 133 18.38 14.00 -10.86
CA GLU A 133 19.77 13.79 -11.24
C GLU A 133 19.83 12.84 -12.42
N GLU A 134 20.63 13.22 -13.42
CA GLU A 134 20.80 12.43 -14.64
C GLU A 134 21.31 11.02 -14.33
N GLY A 135 20.64 10.02 -14.91
CA GLY A 135 21.02 8.62 -14.77
C GLY A 135 20.42 7.91 -13.55
N LEU A 136 19.57 8.56 -12.74
CA LEU A 136 18.85 7.89 -11.65
C LEU A 136 17.56 7.18 -12.10
N TRP A 137 17.11 7.45 -13.33
CA TRP A 137 15.81 7.02 -13.81
C TRP A 137 15.99 6.09 -15.00
N PHE A 138 15.51 4.85 -14.84
CA PHE A 138 15.49 3.87 -15.91
C PHE A 138 14.06 3.62 -16.36
N GLY A 139 13.82 3.69 -17.67
CA GLY A 139 12.54 3.40 -18.29
C GLY A 139 12.26 1.90 -18.36
N GLU A 140 11.06 1.54 -18.83
CA GLU A 140 10.67 0.14 -19.02
C GLU A 140 11.57 -0.58 -20.04
N ASN A 141 12.13 0.15 -21.00
CA ASN A 141 13.03 -0.38 -22.01
C ASN A 141 14.51 -0.28 -21.57
N LYS A 142 14.77 -0.05 -20.28
CA LYS A 142 16.11 0.07 -19.67
C LYS A 142 16.92 1.29 -20.14
N GLU A 143 16.26 2.23 -20.79
CA GLU A 143 16.83 3.51 -21.19
C GLU A 143 16.99 4.46 -20.00
N ILE A 144 18.01 5.32 -20.03
CA ILE A 144 18.08 6.44 -19.09
C ILE A 144 16.98 7.42 -19.48
N VAL A 145 16.09 7.68 -18.53
CA VAL A 145 15.03 8.67 -18.67
C VAL A 145 15.61 10.02 -18.24
N LEU A 146 15.61 10.97 -19.18
CA LEU A 146 16.02 12.32 -18.90
C LEU A 146 14.85 13.14 -18.32
N PRO A 147 15.15 14.17 -17.51
CA PRO A 147 14.14 15.10 -17.02
C PRO A 147 13.53 15.84 -18.21
N ASP A 148 12.20 15.88 -18.28
CA ASP A 148 11.45 16.57 -19.34
C ASP A 148 10.37 17.43 -18.69
N ASP A 149 10.44 18.75 -18.93
CA ASP A 149 9.52 19.74 -18.37
C ASP A 149 8.08 19.54 -18.84
N ASP A 150 7.87 19.16 -20.10
CA ASP A 150 6.53 18.91 -20.64
C ASP A 150 5.92 17.67 -19.98
N VAL A 151 6.73 16.63 -19.73
CA VAL A 151 6.29 15.43 -19.01
C VAL A 151 6.00 15.75 -17.54
N ARG A 152 6.83 16.57 -16.89
CA ARG A 152 6.58 17.02 -15.51
C ARG A 152 5.25 17.77 -15.44
N ASP A 153 5.03 18.73 -16.32
CA ASP A 153 3.84 19.57 -16.29
C ASP A 153 2.56 18.78 -16.62
N ALA A 154 2.65 17.80 -17.53
CA ALA A 154 1.57 16.85 -17.76
C ALA A 154 1.29 15.97 -16.53
N THR A 155 2.34 15.49 -15.84
CA THR A 155 2.22 14.70 -14.61
C THR A 155 1.59 15.51 -13.48
N LYS A 156 2.06 16.75 -13.28
CA LYS A 156 1.51 17.70 -12.32
C LYS A 156 0.03 17.95 -12.62
N THR A 157 -0.32 18.24 -13.87
CA THR A 157 -1.71 18.48 -14.29
C THR A 157 -2.62 17.27 -13.99
N LEU A 158 -2.10 16.05 -14.15
CA LEU A 158 -2.81 14.82 -13.83
C LEU A 158 -3.02 14.68 -12.31
N LEU A 159 -1.97 14.88 -11.54
CA LEU A 159 -2.00 14.83 -10.07
C LEU A 159 -2.95 15.86 -9.48
N MET A 160 -2.95 17.09 -10.01
CA MET A 160 -3.86 18.17 -9.57
C MET A 160 -5.35 17.87 -9.80
N LYS A 161 -5.68 16.89 -10.67
CA LYS A 161 -7.05 16.41 -10.89
C LYS A 161 -7.41 15.19 -10.05
N THR A 162 -6.43 14.58 -9.38
CA THR A 162 -6.65 13.36 -8.59
C THR A 162 -7.40 13.69 -7.31
N GLU A 163 -8.48 12.95 -7.06
CA GLU A 163 -9.31 13.07 -5.85
C GLU A 163 -9.07 11.92 -4.88
N THR A 164 -8.56 10.79 -5.37
CA THR A 164 -8.09 9.69 -4.51
C THR A 164 -6.79 9.11 -5.06
N LEU A 165 -5.76 9.10 -4.21
CA LEU A 165 -4.46 8.55 -4.49
C LEU A 165 -4.27 7.23 -3.73
N ILE A 166 -4.08 6.14 -4.46
CA ILE A 166 -3.81 4.82 -3.89
C ILE A 166 -2.32 4.54 -3.97
N ILE A 167 -1.64 4.34 -2.84
CA ILE A 167 -0.20 4.13 -2.79
C ILE A 167 0.09 2.75 -2.23
N THR A 168 0.60 1.86 -3.08
CA THR A 168 1.02 0.50 -2.70
C THR A 168 2.54 0.43 -2.56
N VAL A 169 3.03 0.37 -1.32
CA VAL A 169 4.46 0.11 -1.04
C VAL A 169 4.72 -1.40 -1.00
N GLY A 170 5.94 -1.84 -1.30
CA GLY A 170 6.21 -3.27 -1.36
C GLY A 170 7.67 -3.71 -1.30
N LEU A 171 8.63 -2.78 -1.33
CA LEU A 171 10.05 -3.08 -1.35
C LEU A 171 10.84 -2.12 -0.45
N SER A 172 11.65 -2.66 0.45
CA SER A 172 12.61 -1.90 1.28
C SER A 172 14.07 -2.16 0.89
N GLU A 173 14.28 -3.04 -0.10
CA GLU A 173 15.58 -3.32 -0.72
C GLU A 173 15.75 -2.38 -1.92
N VAL A 174 16.63 -1.39 -1.81
CA VAL A 174 16.78 -0.34 -2.83
C VAL A 174 18.18 -0.36 -3.43
N TRP A 175 18.22 -0.07 -4.73
CA TRP A 175 19.44 0.41 -5.36
C TRP A 175 19.58 1.89 -5.08
N PHE A 176 20.79 2.37 -4.86
CA PHE A 176 21.08 3.79 -4.66
C PHE A 176 22.36 4.19 -5.37
N ASP A 177 22.44 5.46 -5.75
CA ASP A 177 23.63 6.05 -6.34
C ASP A 177 24.60 6.42 -5.22
N LYS A 178 25.81 5.84 -5.24
CA LYS A 178 26.83 5.99 -4.21
C LYS A 178 27.40 7.42 -4.14
N VAL A 179 27.24 8.21 -5.20
CA VAL A 179 27.75 9.59 -5.28
C VAL A 179 26.78 10.55 -4.60
N SER A 180 25.49 10.46 -4.94
CA SER A 180 24.42 11.33 -4.43
C SER A 180 23.73 10.81 -3.17
N GLY A 181 23.80 9.50 -2.93
CA GLY A 181 23.04 8.80 -1.89
C GLY A 181 21.56 8.56 -2.24
N ARG A 182 21.09 8.99 -3.42
CA ARG A 182 19.68 8.90 -3.82
C ARG A 182 19.31 7.49 -4.28
N ALA A 183 18.08 7.08 -3.97
CA ALA A 183 17.57 5.78 -4.40
C ALA A 183 17.19 5.81 -5.89
N PHE A 184 17.49 4.73 -6.61
CA PHE A 184 17.00 4.55 -7.97
C PHE A 184 15.52 4.18 -7.96
N TRP A 185 14.81 4.64 -8.98
CA TRP A 185 13.38 4.40 -9.15
C TRP A 185 13.05 2.96 -9.53
N ARG A 186 13.96 2.35 -10.28
CA ARG A 186 13.89 0.97 -10.74
C ARG A 186 15.23 0.30 -10.50
N THR A 187 15.24 -1.02 -10.62
CA THR A 187 16.48 -1.78 -10.67
C THR A 187 17.37 -1.28 -11.80
N VAL A 188 18.67 -1.17 -11.53
CA VAL A 188 19.69 -0.80 -12.52
C VAL A 188 19.76 -1.88 -13.59
N PRO A 189 19.60 -1.55 -14.89
CA PRO A 189 19.81 -2.51 -15.97
C PRO A 189 21.21 -3.11 -15.90
N ALA A 190 21.32 -4.42 -16.14
CA ALA A 190 22.60 -5.12 -16.00
C ALA A 190 23.72 -4.54 -16.89
N GLU A 191 23.37 -4.05 -18.08
CA GLU A 191 24.31 -3.42 -19.01
C GLU A 191 24.77 -2.02 -18.59
N ASN A 192 24.03 -1.36 -17.68
CA ASN A 192 24.35 -0.06 -17.11
C ASN A 192 24.98 -0.17 -15.71
N PHE A 193 25.12 -1.39 -15.17
CA PHE A 193 25.66 -1.56 -13.83
C PHE A 193 27.13 -1.13 -13.77
N ASP A 194 27.40 -0.25 -12.83
CA ASP A 194 28.72 0.26 -12.49
C ASP A 194 28.86 0.17 -10.98
N ASN A 195 29.80 -0.65 -10.51
CA ASN A 195 30.01 -0.87 -9.08
C ASN A 195 30.50 0.38 -8.34
N GLU A 196 31.18 1.32 -9.01
CA GLU A 196 31.64 2.55 -8.35
C GLU A 196 30.49 3.54 -8.14
N ARG A 197 29.47 3.48 -9.00
CA ARG A 197 28.29 4.34 -8.95
C ARG A 197 27.09 3.71 -8.24
N HIS A 198 26.80 2.44 -8.48
CA HIS A 198 25.57 1.79 -8.04
C HIS A 198 25.81 0.95 -6.79
N GLY A 199 25.05 1.23 -5.75
CA GLY A 199 25.03 0.51 -4.49
C GLY A 199 23.68 -0.13 -4.21
N PHE A 200 23.68 -1.12 -3.32
CA PHE A 200 22.49 -1.77 -2.82
C PHE A 200 22.43 -1.63 -1.30
N ARG A 201 21.26 -1.32 -0.74
CA ARG A 201 21.06 -1.32 0.70
C ARG A 201 19.62 -1.64 1.09
N LEU A 202 19.47 -2.08 2.33
CA LEU A 202 18.18 -2.13 3.01
C LEU A 202 17.87 -0.75 3.60
N THR A 203 16.67 -0.24 3.36
CA THR A 203 16.18 1.00 3.95
C THR A 203 15.73 0.77 5.39
N THR A 204 15.79 1.78 6.24
CA THR A 204 15.33 1.70 7.64
C THR A 204 13.84 1.98 7.77
N VAL A 205 13.26 1.69 8.94
CA VAL A 205 11.88 2.07 9.26
C VAL A 205 11.73 3.60 9.22
N GLU A 206 12.68 4.32 9.83
CA GLU A 206 12.68 5.79 9.90
C GLU A 206 12.64 6.43 8.52
N GLU A 207 13.53 6.03 7.61
CA GLU A 207 13.58 6.58 6.26
C GLU A 207 12.26 6.37 5.50
N ASN A 208 11.62 5.21 5.71
CA ASN A 208 10.33 4.94 5.08
C ASN A 208 9.21 5.76 5.71
N ARG A 209 9.24 5.96 7.04
CA ARG A 209 8.27 6.79 7.74
C ARG A 209 8.36 8.25 7.28
N GLU A 210 9.57 8.81 7.26
CA GLU A 210 9.84 10.17 6.78
C GLU A 210 9.37 10.37 5.33
N ASN A 211 9.62 9.40 4.43
CA ASN A 211 9.12 9.47 3.06
C ASN A 211 7.58 9.43 2.98
N LEU A 212 6.92 8.59 3.80
CA LEU A 212 5.47 8.51 3.84
C LEU A 212 4.83 9.78 4.40
N GLU A 213 5.39 10.33 5.48
CA GLU A 213 5.01 11.65 6.03
C GLU A 213 5.19 12.73 4.97
N LYS A 214 6.33 12.73 4.24
CA LYS A 214 6.58 13.70 3.18
C LYS A 214 5.56 13.61 2.05
N ILE A 215 5.13 12.41 1.68
CA ILE A 215 4.05 12.21 0.70
C ILE A 215 2.75 12.85 1.19
N VAL A 216 2.40 12.70 2.47
CA VAL A 216 1.22 13.33 3.06
C VAL A 216 1.36 14.85 3.06
N GLU A 217 2.51 15.40 3.45
CA GLU A 217 2.79 16.85 3.41
C GLU A 217 2.62 17.43 2.00
N LEU A 218 3.12 16.73 0.98
CA LEU A 218 2.99 17.15 -0.41
C LEU A 218 1.52 17.15 -0.85
N ARG A 219 0.75 16.11 -0.47
CA ARG A 219 -0.70 16.09 -0.73
C ARG A 219 -1.38 17.26 -0.04
N ASP A 220 -1.15 17.46 1.24
CA ASP A 220 -1.77 18.55 2.03
C ASP A 220 -1.45 19.93 1.42
N ARG A 221 -0.25 20.09 0.86
CA ARG A 221 0.20 21.36 0.27
C ARG A 221 -0.41 21.63 -1.12
N TYR A 222 -0.51 20.62 -1.98
CA TYR A 222 -0.82 20.82 -3.40
C TYR A 222 -2.21 20.34 -3.80
N ILE A 223 -2.76 19.33 -3.13
CA ILE A 223 -4.06 18.70 -3.41
C ILE A 223 -4.76 18.30 -2.08
N PRO A 224 -5.06 19.27 -1.18
CA PRO A 224 -5.49 19.00 0.20
C PRO A 224 -6.79 18.19 0.32
N ASP A 225 -7.67 18.27 -0.68
CA ASP A 225 -8.94 17.53 -0.68
C ASP A 225 -8.80 16.08 -1.17
N CYS A 226 -7.64 15.71 -1.73
CA CYS A 226 -7.38 14.35 -2.22
C CYS A 226 -7.26 13.37 -1.06
N ASN A 227 -7.99 12.25 -1.10
CA ASN A 227 -7.79 11.15 -0.16
C ASN A 227 -6.52 10.37 -0.49
N ILE A 228 -5.78 9.88 0.50
CA ILE A 228 -4.70 8.90 0.31
C ILE A 228 -5.12 7.56 0.91
N ILE A 229 -5.01 6.49 0.14
CA ILE A 229 -5.13 5.11 0.63
C ILE A 229 -3.78 4.43 0.48
N PHE A 230 -3.06 4.26 1.59
CA PHE A 230 -1.88 3.43 1.64
C PHE A 230 -2.25 1.95 1.73
N THR A 231 -1.42 1.09 1.16
CA THR A 231 -1.51 -0.36 1.33
C THR A 231 -0.14 -1.00 1.18
N LEU A 232 0.09 -2.09 1.90
CA LEU A 232 1.29 -2.90 1.75
C LEU A 232 1.03 -4.03 0.74
N SER A 233 1.88 -4.12 -0.27
CA SER A 233 1.76 -5.14 -1.32
C SER A 233 1.89 -6.56 -0.74
N PRO A 234 0.91 -7.45 -0.94
CA PRO A 234 0.98 -8.84 -0.50
C PRO A 234 1.95 -9.70 -1.31
N ILE A 235 2.32 -9.24 -2.50
CA ILE A 235 3.24 -9.94 -3.41
C ILE A 235 4.64 -10.01 -2.77
N PRO A 236 5.20 -11.22 -2.56
CA PRO A 236 6.55 -11.42 -2.02
C PRO A 236 7.65 -10.89 -2.94
N LEU A 237 8.84 -10.67 -2.38
CA LEU A 237 10.05 -10.41 -3.15
C LEU A 237 10.31 -11.53 -4.15
N MET A 238 10.66 -11.14 -5.38
CA MET A 238 11.09 -12.09 -6.41
C MET A 238 12.51 -12.61 -6.13
N ALA A 239 13.38 -11.72 -5.66
CA ALA A 239 14.75 -12.01 -5.29
C ALA A 239 15.18 -11.03 -4.19
N THR A 240 16.23 -11.40 -3.47
CA THR A 240 16.97 -10.51 -2.56
C THR A 240 18.40 -10.37 -3.06
N PHE A 241 18.99 -9.19 -2.84
CA PHE A 241 20.41 -8.96 -3.12
C PHE A 241 21.28 -9.15 -1.87
N ARG A 242 20.69 -9.59 -0.76
CA ARG A 242 21.38 -9.93 0.48
C ARG A 242 21.90 -11.36 0.41
N ASP A 243 22.99 -11.65 1.12
CA ASP A 243 23.55 -13.01 1.26
C ASP A 243 22.74 -13.87 2.26
N ILE A 244 21.43 -13.97 2.02
CA ILE A 244 20.46 -14.78 2.78
C ILE A 244 19.35 -15.26 1.83
N ASN A 245 18.50 -16.18 2.29
CA ASN A 245 17.36 -16.64 1.49
C ASN A 245 16.28 -15.55 1.31
N CYS A 246 15.60 -15.58 0.16
CA CYS A 246 14.58 -14.58 -0.21
C CYS A 246 13.37 -14.56 0.74
N ILE A 247 13.01 -15.70 1.36
CA ILE A 247 11.86 -15.78 2.28
C ILE A 247 12.13 -14.92 3.52
N SER A 248 13.28 -15.10 4.16
CA SER A 248 13.69 -14.31 5.32
C SER A 248 13.88 -12.83 4.97
N ALA A 249 14.48 -12.54 3.80
CA ALA A 249 14.64 -11.18 3.31
C ALA A 249 13.30 -10.48 3.08
N ASN A 250 12.35 -11.19 2.47
CA ASN A 250 10.99 -10.70 2.24
C ASN A 250 10.29 -10.37 3.56
N THR A 251 10.36 -11.25 4.56
CA THR A 251 9.77 -10.99 5.88
C THR A 251 10.31 -9.69 6.47
N VAL A 252 11.63 -9.51 6.49
CA VAL A 252 12.26 -8.26 6.98
C VAL A 252 11.78 -7.06 6.17
N SER A 253 11.72 -7.19 4.84
CA SER A 253 11.31 -6.08 3.98
C SER A 253 9.88 -5.62 4.22
N LYS A 254 8.94 -6.58 4.34
CA LYS A 254 7.53 -6.29 4.64
C LYS A 254 7.37 -5.76 6.07
N SER A 255 8.12 -6.27 7.04
CA SER A 255 8.10 -5.77 8.41
C SER A 255 8.57 -4.32 8.50
N ILE A 256 9.65 -3.93 7.81
CA ILE A 256 10.12 -2.53 7.79
C ILE A 256 9.03 -1.59 7.29
N LEU A 257 8.44 -1.91 6.14
CA LEU A 257 7.39 -1.09 5.55
C LEU A 257 6.12 -1.08 6.39
N ARG A 258 5.77 -2.22 7.01
CA ARG A 258 4.56 -2.33 7.82
C ARG A 258 4.66 -1.52 9.10
N ILE A 259 5.83 -1.47 9.74
CA ILE A 259 6.07 -0.62 10.92
C ILE A 259 6.00 0.85 10.50
N ALA A 260 6.67 1.25 9.41
CA ALA A 260 6.61 2.64 8.93
C ALA A 260 5.18 3.11 8.62
N LEU A 261 4.36 2.24 8.02
CA LEU A 261 2.92 2.48 7.81
C LEU A 261 2.12 2.52 9.12
N ASP A 262 2.48 1.69 10.11
CA ASP A 262 1.82 1.69 11.42
C ASP A 262 2.09 2.99 12.17
N ASP A 263 3.35 3.43 12.19
CA ASP A 263 3.77 4.67 12.83
C ASP A 263 3.04 5.86 12.20
N LEU A 264 2.99 5.95 10.87
CA LEU A 264 2.21 6.97 10.15
C LEU A 264 0.73 6.93 10.54
N MET A 265 0.15 5.75 10.67
CA MET A 265 -1.28 5.60 10.99
C MET A 265 -1.59 5.80 12.48
N GLY A 266 -0.59 5.75 13.35
CA GLY A 266 -0.70 6.13 14.76
C GLY A 266 -0.85 7.63 14.96
N GLU A 267 -0.42 8.42 13.96
CA GLU A 267 -0.62 9.86 13.94
C GLU A 267 -1.99 10.25 13.35
N LYS A 268 -2.49 11.41 13.75
CA LYS A 268 -3.77 11.93 13.22
C LYS A 268 -3.53 12.65 11.91
N HIS A 269 -3.80 11.97 10.82
CA HIS A 269 -3.81 12.54 9.47
C HIS A 269 -5.22 12.54 8.90
N ASP A 270 -5.67 13.71 8.43
CA ASP A 270 -6.96 13.82 7.76
C ASP A 270 -6.89 13.19 6.37
N ARG A 271 -7.94 12.45 5.98
CA ARG A 271 -8.06 11.83 4.65
C ARG A 271 -6.89 10.90 4.28
N VAL A 272 -6.28 10.26 5.28
CA VAL A 272 -5.25 9.23 5.10
C VAL A 272 -5.76 7.92 5.67
N TYR A 273 -5.72 6.87 4.86
CA TYR A 273 -6.29 5.57 5.18
C TYR A 273 -5.29 4.46 4.89
N TYR A 274 -5.44 3.33 5.57
CA TYR A 274 -4.69 2.10 5.30
C TYR A 274 -5.62 0.97 4.90
N PHE A 275 -5.35 0.31 3.78
CA PHE A 275 -6.05 -0.90 3.37
C PHE A 275 -5.19 -2.15 3.63
N PRO A 276 -5.63 -3.10 4.48
CA PRO A 276 -4.80 -4.21 4.96
C PRO A 276 -4.73 -5.39 3.96
N SER A 277 -4.28 -5.12 2.73
CA SER A 277 -4.20 -6.16 1.69
C SER A 277 -3.10 -7.20 1.94
N TYR A 278 -2.00 -6.79 2.60
CA TYR A 278 -0.92 -7.69 3.00
C TYR A 278 -1.41 -8.71 4.03
N GLU A 279 -2.12 -8.26 5.05
CA GLU A 279 -2.66 -9.06 6.14
C GLU A 279 -3.74 -10.01 5.65
N LEU A 280 -4.62 -9.56 4.73
CA LEU A 280 -5.59 -10.44 4.07
C LEU A 280 -4.89 -11.65 3.43
N VAL A 281 -3.84 -11.41 2.65
CA VAL A 281 -3.10 -12.49 1.99
C VAL A 281 -2.30 -13.34 2.98
N LYS A 282 -1.63 -12.73 3.96
CA LYS A 282 -0.71 -13.46 4.83
C LYS A 282 -1.37 -14.17 6.02
N GLU A 283 -2.42 -13.58 6.58
CA GLU A 283 -3.01 -14.03 7.85
C GLU A 283 -4.43 -14.61 7.69
N VAL A 284 -5.15 -14.21 6.64
CA VAL A 284 -6.57 -14.60 6.46
C VAL A 284 -6.73 -15.74 5.46
N TYR A 285 -6.14 -15.63 4.28
CA TYR A 285 -6.38 -16.60 3.21
C TYR A 285 -5.56 -17.90 3.37
N PRO A 286 -6.20 -19.08 3.26
CA PRO A 286 -5.49 -20.34 3.27
C PRO A 286 -4.82 -20.59 1.92
N ASP A 287 -3.51 -20.85 1.94
CA ASP A 287 -2.71 -21.16 0.75
C ASP A 287 -2.95 -20.15 -0.40
N PRO A 288 -2.52 -18.90 -0.23
CA PRO A 288 -3.00 -17.79 -1.04
C PRO A 288 -2.31 -17.66 -2.40
N PHE A 289 -1.21 -18.37 -2.67
CA PHE A 289 -0.38 -18.20 -3.86
C PHE A 289 -0.54 -19.35 -4.86
N ASP A 290 -0.34 -19.06 -6.14
CA ASP A 290 -0.14 -20.08 -7.16
C ASP A 290 1.19 -20.85 -6.92
N ASP A 291 1.48 -21.87 -7.73
CA ASP A 291 2.63 -22.78 -7.57
C ASP A 291 4.00 -22.06 -7.50
N ASP A 292 4.08 -20.82 -7.97
CA ASP A 292 5.29 -19.99 -7.92
C ASP A 292 5.53 -19.29 -6.58
N ASN A 293 4.62 -19.45 -5.60
CA ASN A 293 4.66 -18.81 -4.28
C ASN A 293 4.70 -17.27 -4.30
N ARG A 294 4.32 -16.64 -5.42
CA ARG A 294 4.45 -15.20 -5.62
C ARG A 294 3.14 -14.54 -6.04
N HIS A 295 2.44 -15.10 -7.02
CA HIS A 295 1.18 -14.52 -7.50
C HIS A 295 0.02 -15.01 -6.64
N PRO A 296 -0.77 -14.12 -6.01
CA PRO A 296 -1.95 -14.55 -5.28
C PRO A 296 -2.99 -15.14 -6.23
N LYS A 297 -3.63 -16.24 -5.82
CA LYS A 297 -4.66 -16.91 -6.61
C LYS A 297 -5.76 -15.93 -7.00
N LYS A 298 -6.20 -16.01 -8.25
CA LYS A 298 -7.22 -15.11 -8.83
C LYS A 298 -8.50 -14.95 -7.98
N PRO A 299 -9.08 -16.01 -7.37
CA PRO A 299 -10.25 -15.84 -6.51
C PRO A 299 -9.99 -14.91 -5.31
N TYR A 300 -8.82 -15.02 -4.67
CA TYR A 300 -8.46 -14.15 -3.55
C TYR A 300 -8.21 -12.72 -4.00
N ILE A 301 -7.60 -12.50 -5.17
CA ILE A 301 -7.51 -11.14 -5.73
C ILE A 301 -8.89 -10.54 -5.93
N GLN A 302 -9.83 -11.28 -6.54
CA GLN A 302 -11.20 -10.80 -6.76
C GLN A 302 -11.91 -10.45 -5.45
N GLU A 303 -11.76 -11.30 -4.43
CA GLU A 303 -12.32 -11.06 -3.11
C GLU A 303 -11.71 -9.80 -2.45
N ILE A 304 -10.38 -9.65 -2.47
CA ILE A 304 -9.71 -8.46 -1.94
C ILE A 304 -10.22 -7.19 -2.64
N MET A 305 -10.46 -7.23 -3.95
CA MET A 305 -11.02 -6.07 -4.67
C MET A 305 -12.45 -5.76 -4.24
N GLN A 306 -13.28 -6.78 -3.99
CA GLN A 306 -14.63 -6.59 -3.44
C GLN A 306 -14.58 -5.99 -2.03
N LEU A 307 -13.66 -6.44 -1.19
CA LEU A 307 -13.45 -5.89 0.16
C LEU A 307 -12.95 -4.43 0.11
N PHE A 308 -12.04 -4.12 -0.82
CA PHE A 308 -11.61 -2.74 -1.08
C PHE A 308 -12.80 -1.88 -1.48
N ALA A 309 -13.60 -2.33 -2.44
CA ALA A 309 -14.77 -1.61 -2.92
C ALA A 309 -15.79 -1.37 -1.79
N ARG A 310 -16.05 -2.40 -0.98
CA ARG A 310 -16.94 -2.30 0.17
C ARG A 310 -16.50 -1.24 1.18
N ALA A 311 -15.19 -1.02 1.33
CA ALA A 311 -14.65 -0.03 2.26
C ALA A 311 -14.67 1.39 1.70
N TYR A 312 -14.32 1.56 0.41
CA TYR A 312 -14.00 2.89 -0.13
C TYR A 312 -14.92 3.36 -1.25
N CYS A 313 -15.63 2.46 -1.94
CA CYS A 313 -16.48 2.80 -3.07
C CYS A 313 -17.95 2.93 -2.65
N GLU A 314 -18.63 3.94 -3.19
CA GLU A 314 -20.05 4.12 -2.98
C GLU A 314 -20.85 3.04 -3.73
N ASP A 315 -21.82 2.43 -3.04
CA ASP A 315 -22.79 1.53 -3.67
C ASP A 315 -23.66 2.36 -4.63
N THR A 316 -23.56 2.10 -5.94
CA THR A 316 -24.48 2.65 -6.94
C THR A 316 -25.74 1.82 -7.08
#